data_AF-A0A2D5MVJ8-F1
#
_entry.id   AF-A0A2D5MVJ8-F1
#
_cell.length_a   1.000
_cell.length_b   1.000
_cell.length_c   1.000
_cell.angle_alpha   90.00
_cell.angle_beta   90.00
_cell.angle_gamma   90.00
#
_symmetry.space_group_name_H-M   'P 1'
#
loop_
_entity.id
_entity.type
_entity.pdbx_description
1 polymer ?
#
loop_
_entity_poly.entity_id
_entity_poly.type
_entity_poly.pdbx_seq_one_letter_code
_entity_poly.pdbx_strand_id
1 'polypeptide(L)'
;MSFLKYDDKNTTNNVDLTKNPMKVAGYENSDSTISLEPVARPVDTVSFDLNKNLDQKEVCSKLKKEQPQLFQESSVIVKQIGNEKQYKQMQQFSSKATVESLIKVMEESNLVLRCNFIRPGFNARNSCLMCTVEDLKQMLKNPENDFNLKSVKLNVSNDDSFSPKHGTMFLSASKDRSGQHLLYSLDYHINEDRDKVLYSIH
;
A
#
# COMPACT_ATOMS: atom_id res chain seq x y z
N MET A 1 34.34 27.03 16.31
CA MET A 1 34.32 25.55 16.42
C MET A 1 33.20 25.04 15.53
N SER A 2 33.56 24.18 14.57
CA SER A 2 32.67 23.57 13.59
C SER A 2 32.28 22.17 14.07
N PHE A 3 31.02 21.79 13.93
CA PHE A 3 30.64 20.39 13.91
C PHE A 3 29.63 20.15 12.79
N LEU A 4 29.95 19.14 11.99
CA LEU A 4 29.22 18.54 10.87
C LEU A 4 29.38 19.23 9.51
N LYS A 5 30.54 18.92 8.92
CA LYS A 5 30.81 18.97 7.49
C LYS A 5 29.76 18.12 6.75
N TYR A 6 29.02 18.75 5.84
CA TYR A 6 28.37 18.09 4.73
C TYR A 6 29.44 17.77 3.68
N ASP A 7 29.61 16.50 3.33
CA ASP A 7 30.25 16.12 2.07
C ASP A 7 29.17 16.04 1.00
N ASP A 8 29.12 17.07 0.15
CA ASP A 8 28.46 17.02 -1.15
C ASP A 8 29.19 16.02 -2.04
N LYS A 9 28.53 14.90 -2.34
CA LYS A 9 28.83 14.10 -3.54
C LYS A 9 27.57 13.87 -4.34
N ASN A 10 27.37 14.83 -5.24
CA ASN A 10 26.66 14.71 -6.50
C ASN A 10 26.89 13.32 -7.11
N THR A 11 25.88 12.45 -7.07
CA THR A 11 25.89 11.18 -7.79
C THR A 11 24.52 11.00 -8.41
N THR A 12 24.48 11.14 -9.74
CA THR A 12 23.42 10.62 -10.61
C THR A 12 23.10 9.19 -10.23
N ASN A 13 21.95 8.96 -9.59
CA ASN A 13 21.46 7.62 -9.31
C ASN A 13 20.91 7.00 -10.60
N ASN A 14 21.80 6.43 -11.40
CA ASN A 14 21.44 5.24 -12.16
C ASN A 14 21.13 4.15 -11.13
N VAL A 15 19.88 3.72 -11.07
CA VAL A 15 19.44 2.62 -10.21
C VAL A 15 20.07 1.34 -10.74
N ASP A 16 21.21 0.97 -10.15
CA ASP A 16 21.88 -0.28 -10.40
C ASP A 16 21.11 -1.41 -9.69
N LEU A 17 20.36 -2.18 -10.47
CA LEU A 17 19.49 -3.30 -10.04
C LEU A 17 20.27 -4.53 -9.51
N THR A 18 21.57 -4.40 -9.21
CA THR A 18 22.47 -5.53 -8.94
C THR A 18 22.90 -5.70 -7.47
N LYS A 19 22.40 -4.88 -6.55
CA LYS A 19 22.59 -5.14 -5.11
C LYS A 19 21.63 -6.23 -4.64
N ASN A 20 22.13 -7.46 -4.56
CA ASN A 20 21.47 -8.60 -3.91
C ASN A 20 20.77 -8.13 -2.62
N PRO A 21 19.43 -8.04 -2.58
CA PRO A 21 18.74 -7.65 -1.36
C PRO A 21 19.01 -8.73 -0.30
N MET A 22 19.32 -8.30 0.93
CA MET A 22 19.57 -9.20 2.06
C MET A 22 18.47 -10.26 2.10
N LYS A 23 18.85 -11.53 1.93
CA LYS A 23 17.91 -12.64 1.96
C LYS A 23 17.34 -12.77 3.37
N VAL A 24 16.09 -12.38 3.56
CA VAL A 24 15.37 -12.57 4.83
C VAL A 24 15.06 -14.05 4.97
N ALA A 25 15.39 -14.65 6.12
CA ALA A 25 15.24 -16.08 6.34
C ALA A 25 13.77 -16.53 6.10
N GLY A 26 13.58 -17.49 5.20
CA GLY A 26 12.27 -18.01 4.83
C GLY A 26 11.48 -17.15 3.83
N TYR A 27 12.07 -16.10 3.26
CA TYR A 27 11.49 -15.31 2.18
C TYR A 27 12.38 -15.36 0.93
N GLU A 28 11.73 -15.22 -0.22
CA GLU A 28 12.34 -15.06 -1.54
C GLU A 28 12.12 -13.63 -2.04
N ASN A 29 13.03 -13.15 -2.89
CA ASN A 29 12.86 -11.87 -3.53
C ASN A 29 11.77 -11.96 -4.58
N SER A 30 10.96 -10.90 -4.72
CA SER A 30 9.93 -10.79 -5.75
C SER A 30 10.18 -9.52 -6.55
N ASP A 31 10.01 -9.62 -7.86
CA ASP A 31 10.04 -8.47 -8.78
C ASP A 31 8.73 -7.67 -8.76
N SER A 32 7.75 -8.09 -7.95
CA SER A 32 6.51 -7.32 -7.76
C SER A 32 6.72 -6.10 -6.88
N THR A 33 5.81 -5.14 -7.04
CA THR A 33 5.72 -3.96 -6.19
C THR A 33 4.31 -3.81 -5.64
N ILE A 34 4.18 -2.99 -4.61
CA ILE A 34 2.90 -2.52 -4.12
C ILE A 34 2.87 -0.99 -4.15
N SER A 35 1.68 -0.43 -4.33
CA SER A 35 1.49 1.02 -4.31
C SER A 35 0.22 1.38 -3.55
N LEU A 36 0.30 2.48 -2.81
CA LEU A 36 -0.87 3.14 -2.23
C LEU A 36 -1.11 4.45 -2.98
N GLU A 37 -2.35 4.76 -3.33
CA GLU A 37 -2.65 6.02 -4.03
C GLU A 37 -3.99 6.62 -3.59
N PRO A 38 -4.05 7.94 -3.28
CA PRO A 38 -5.33 8.60 -3.06
C PRO A 38 -6.03 8.80 -4.41
N VAL A 39 -7.30 8.41 -4.48
CA VAL A 39 -8.15 8.58 -5.66
C VAL A 39 -9.54 9.06 -5.26
N ALA A 40 -10.24 9.72 -6.18
CA ALA A 40 -11.65 10.05 -5.99
C ALA A 40 -12.46 8.77 -5.76
N ARG A 41 -13.40 8.79 -4.80
CA ARG A 41 -14.32 7.67 -4.60
C ARG A 41 -15.09 7.42 -5.89
N PRO A 42 -15.11 6.18 -6.43
CA PRO A 42 -15.93 5.86 -7.58
C PRO A 42 -17.41 6.15 -7.29
N VAL A 43 -18.06 6.83 -8.22
CA VAL A 43 -19.49 7.10 -8.21
C VAL A 43 -20.11 6.58 -9.51
N ASP A 44 -21.40 6.31 -9.48
CA ASP A 44 -22.14 5.94 -10.69
C ASP A 44 -22.23 7.14 -11.67
N THR A 45 -22.62 6.85 -12.91
CA THR A 45 -22.72 7.84 -13.99
C THR A 45 -23.73 8.95 -13.69
N VAL A 46 -24.77 8.67 -12.91
CA VAL A 46 -25.86 9.63 -12.60
C VAL A 46 -25.42 10.61 -11.51
N SER A 47 -24.66 10.12 -10.54
CA SER A 47 -24.11 10.87 -9.42
C SER A 47 -22.81 11.62 -9.77
N PHE A 48 -22.31 11.46 -11.00
CA PHE A 48 -21.06 12.09 -11.42
C PHE A 48 -21.20 13.60 -11.59
N ASP A 49 -20.36 14.33 -10.88
CA ASP A 49 -20.21 15.78 -10.98
C ASP A 49 -18.76 16.11 -11.36
N LEU A 50 -18.60 16.76 -12.51
CA LEU A 50 -17.29 17.10 -13.06
C LEU A 50 -16.50 18.04 -12.15
N ASN A 51 -17.16 19.07 -11.58
CA ASN A 51 -16.47 20.07 -10.76
C ASN A 51 -15.97 19.43 -9.46
N LYS A 52 -16.82 18.63 -8.80
CA LYS A 52 -16.40 17.87 -7.63
C LYS A 52 -15.25 16.91 -7.95
N ASN A 53 -15.28 16.27 -9.12
CA ASN A 53 -14.19 15.38 -9.53
C ASN A 53 -12.86 16.12 -9.76
N LEU A 54 -12.91 17.35 -10.26
CA LEU A 54 -11.72 18.20 -10.42
C LEU A 54 -11.16 18.62 -9.05
N ASP A 55 -12.01 19.06 -8.13
CA ASP A 55 -11.61 19.41 -6.76
C ASP A 55 -10.94 18.21 -6.06
N GLN A 56 -11.53 17.02 -6.20
CA GLN A 56 -10.97 15.77 -5.67
C GLN A 56 -9.59 15.46 -6.25
N LYS A 57 -9.41 15.64 -7.56
CA LYS A 57 -8.11 15.43 -8.23
C LYS A 57 -7.04 16.40 -7.73
N GLU A 58 -7.42 17.65 -7.46
CA GLU A 58 -6.51 18.63 -6.88
C GLU A 58 -6.06 18.21 -5.47
N VAL A 59 -7.00 17.79 -4.62
CA VAL A 59 -6.69 17.27 -3.28
C VAL A 59 -5.80 16.03 -3.35
N CYS A 60 -6.08 15.08 -4.25
CA CYS A 60 -5.21 13.92 -4.49
C CYS A 60 -3.78 14.33 -4.90
N SER A 61 -3.65 15.32 -5.80
CA SER A 61 -2.34 15.82 -6.22
C SER A 61 -1.57 16.47 -5.07
N LYS A 62 -2.27 17.25 -4.25
CA LYS A 62 -1.70 17.90 -3.06
C LYS A 62 -1.23 16.87 -2.04
N LEU A 63 -2.05 15.87 -1.70
CA LEU A 63 -1.68 14.75 -0.84
C LEU A 63 -0.41 14.04 -1.35
N LYS A 64 -0.35 13.74 -2.65
CA LYS A 64 0.82 13.10 -3.26
C LYS A 64 2.09 13.95 -3.15
N LYS A 65 1.98 15.27 -3.26
CA LYS A 65 3.11 16.21 -3.10
C LYS A 65 3.55 16.35 -1.64
N GLU A 66 2.62 16.32 -0.70
CA GLU A 66 2.91 16.45 0.73
C GLU A 66 3.50 15.17 1.33
N GLN A 67 3.07 14.00 0.85
CA GLN A 67 3.50 12.69 1.34
C GLN A 67 4.01 11.79 0.21
N PRO A 68 5.05 12.21 -0.56
CA PRO A 68 5.50 11.45 -1.72
C PRO A 68 6.00 10.05 -1.37
N GLN A 69 6.60 9.90 -0.19
CA GLN A 69 7.14 8.64 0.32
C GLN A 69 6.05 7.63 0.73
N LEU A 70 4.85 8.10 1.08
CA LEU A 70 3.73 7.21 1.41
C LEU A 70 3.13 6.57 0.15
N PHE A 71 3.15 7.30 -0.97
CA PHE A 71 2.50 6.90 -2.23
C PHE A 71 3.49 6.42 -3.29
N GLN A 72 4.75 6.20 -2.91
CA GLN A 72 5.75 5.58 -3.77
C GLN A 72 5.54 4.06 -3.82
N GLU A 73 5.91 3.44 -4.94
CA GLU A 73 5.94 2.00 -5.06
C GLU A 73 7.00 1.38 -4.14
N SER A 74 6.63 0.32 -3.44
CA SER A 74 7.52 -0.44 -2.55
C SER A 74 7.72 -1.86 -3.07
N SER A 75 8.97 -2.30 -3.12
CA SER A 75 9.31 -3.69 -3.44
C SER A 75 8.82 -4.64 -2.35
N VAL A 76 8.49 -5.87 -2.76
CA VAL A 76 8.02 -6.92 -1.85
C VAL A 76 8.92 -8.14 -1.86
N ILE A 77 8.88 -8.89 -0.76
CA ILE A 77 9.42 -10.24 -0.63
C ILE A 77 8.27 -11.22 -0.49
N VAL A 78 8.46 -12.46 -0.94
CA VAL A 78 7.41 -13.48 -0.96
C VAL A 78 7.80 -14.65 -0.06
N LYS A 79 6.80 -15.22 0.61
CA LYS A 79 6.92 -16.48 1.34
C LYS A 79 5.73 -17.36 1.01
N GLN A 80 5.99 -18.63 0.74
CA GLN A 80 4.96 -19.65 0.61
C GLN A 80 4.58 -20.18 2.00
N ILE A 81 3.28 -20.18 2.32
CA ILE A 81 2.73 -20.82 3.53
C ILE A 81 1.55 -21.69 3.11
N GLY A 82 1.72 -23.01 3.16
CA GLY A 82 0.71 -23.95 2.66
C GLY A 82 0.43 -23.73 1.17
N ASN A 83 -0.83 -23.46 0.79
CA ASN A 83 -1.23 -23.13 -0.58
C ASN A 83 -1.45 -21.62 -0.80
N GLU A 84 -0.81 -20.77 0.01
CA GLU A 84 -0.88 -19.32 -0.07
C GLU A 84 0.52 -18.72 -0.27
N LYS A 85 0.63 -17.76 -1.18
CA LYS A 85 1.75 -16.84 -1.27
C LYS A 85 1.46 -15.58 -0.49
N GLN A 86 2.38 -15.23 0.41
CA GLN A 86 2.33 -14.03 1.22
C GLN A 86 3.43 -13.08 0.77
N TYR A 87 3.03 -11.98 0.16
CA TYR A 87 3.89 -10.88 -0.25
C TYR A 87 3.91 -9.82 0.83
N LYS A 88 5.11 -9.44 1.27
CA LYS A 88 5.33 -8.46 2.32
C LYS A 88 6.20 -7.33 1.82
N GLN A 89 5.86 -6.11 2.25
CA GLN A 89 6.67 -4.94 1.95
C GLN A 89 8.08 -5.08 2.56
N MET A 90 9.12 -4.85 1.75
CA MET A 90 10.50 -4.94 2.24
C MET A 90 10.87 -3.84 3.23
N GLN A 91 10.28 -2.65 3.05
CA GLN A 91 10.50 -1.48 3.89
C GLN A 91 9.14 -0.96 4.33
N GLN A 92 8.99 -0.59 5.60
CA GLN A 92 7.77 0.07 6.07
C GLN A 92 7.52 1.38 5.32
N PHE A 93 6.25 1.82 5.28
CA PHE A 93 5.93 3.15 4.79
C PHE A 93 6.70 4.21 5.59
N SER A 94 7.24 5.19 4.87
CA SER A 94 7.83 6.37 5.45
C SER A 94 6.85 7.52 5.24
N SER A 95 6.10 7.87 6.28
CA SER A 95 5.09 8.93 6.21
C SER A 95 5.14 9.80 7.46
N LYS A 96 4.89 11.09 7.28
CA LYS A 96 4.62 12.02 8.39
C LYS A 96 3.12 12.20 8.62
N ALA A 97 2.29 11.81 7.67
CA ALA A 97 0.84 11.85 7.82
C ALA A 97 0.35 10.69 8.69
N THR A 98 -0.47 11.05 9.67
CA THR A 98 -1.13 10.10 10.55
C THR A 98 -2.40 9.57 9.91
N VAL A 99 -2.81 8.36 10.30
CA VAL A 99 -4.04 7.72 9.80
C VAL A 99 -5.25 8.60 10.11
N GLU A 100 -5.27 9.25 11.26
CA GLU A 100 -6.31 10.19 11.67
C GLU A 100 -6.38 11.41 10.74
N SER A 101 -5.22 11.98 10.39
CA SER A 101 -5.17 13.09 9.43
C SER A 101 -5.64 12.67 8.04
N LEU A 102 -5.30 11.44 7.63
CA LEU A 102 -5.68 10.87 6.34
C LEU A 102 -7.19 10.60 6.28
N ILE A 103 -7.76 10.03 7.34
CA ILE A 103 -9.22 9.86 7.51
C ILE A 103 -9.94 11.18 7.32
N LYS A 104 -9.46 12.25 7.99
CA LYS A 104 -10.09 13.56 7.90
C LYS A 104 -10.12 14.08 6.47
N VAL A 105 -8.97 14.07 5.77
CA VAL A 105 -8.88 14.57 4.39
C VAL A 105 -9.73 13.71 3.44
N MET A 106 -9.70 12.38 3.60
CA MET A 106 -10.49 11.47 2.77
C MET A 106 -11.99 11.65 2.97
N GLU A 107 -12.44 11.87 4.20
CA GLU A 107 -13.85 12.10 4.52
C GLU A 107 -14.34 13.46 4.00
N GLU A 108 -13.56 14.53 4.22
CA GLU A 108 -13.89 15.89 3.76
C GLU A 108 -13.93 15.99 2.23
N SER A 109 -13.07 15.26 1.53
CA SER A 109 -12.94 15.31 0.06
C SER A 109 -13.55 14.11 -0.65
N ASN A 110 -14.25 13.21 0.05
CA ASN A 110 -14.84 11.98 -0.51
C ASN A 110 -13.85 11.17 -1.36
N LEU A 111 -12.69 10.83 -0.77
CA LEU A 111 -11.61 10.07 -1.39
C LEU A 111 -11.53 8.64 -0.82
N VAL A 112 -10.90 7.76 -1.59
CA VAL A 112 -10.51 6.41 -1.17
C VAL A 112 -9.02 6.19 -1.45
N LEU A 113 -8.41 5.25 -0.76
CA LEU A 113 -7.06 4.79 -1.07
C LEU A 113 -7.14 3.58 -1.99
N ARG A 114 -6.51 3.67 -3.14
CA ARG A 114 -6.29 2.55 -4.04
C ARG A 114 -5.03 1.81 -3.62
N CYS A 115 -5.19 0.55 -3.24
CA CYS A 115 -4.12 -0.36 -2.89
C CYS A 115 -3.87 -1.29 -4.09
N ASN A 116 -2.71 -1.18 -4.72
CA ASN A 116 -2.34 -2.03 -5.85
C ASN A 116 -1.23 -3.00 -5.47
N PHE A 117 -1.35 -4.22 -5.98
CA PHE A 117 -0.27 -5.19 -6.09
C PHE A 117 0.06 -5.32 -7.58
N ILE A 118 1.29 -4.95 -7.92
CA ILE A 118 1.79 -4.82 -9.29
C ILE A 118 2.70 -6.01 -9.57
N ARG A 119 2.31 -6.82 -10.54
CA ARG A 119 3.08 -7.98 -10.99
C ARG A 119 3.96 -7.59 -12.18
N PRO A 120 5.21 -8.08 -12.24
CA PRO A 120 6.06 -7.90 -13.41
C PRO A 120 5.54 -8.73 -14.59
N GLY A 121 5.71 -8.21 -15.79
CA GLY A 121 5.41 -8.91 -17.04
C GLY A 121 4.35 -8.19 -17.86
N PHE A 122 4.57 -8.16 -19.18
CA PHE A 122 3.67 -7.53 -20.16
C PHE A 122 2.22 -8.00 -20.04
N ASN A 123 2.11 -9.26 -19.64
CA ASN A 123 0.93 -10.08 -19.65
C ASN A 123 0.46 -10.37 -18.20
N ALA A 124 1.01 -9.67 -17.21
CA ALA A 124 0.60 -9.87 -15.83
C ALA A 124 -0.68 -9.08 -15.49
N ARG A 125 -1.51 -9.64 -14.62
CA ARG A 125 -2.72 -8.99 -14.11
C ARG A 125 -2.49 -8.48 -12.70
N ASN A 126 -2.53 -7.17 -12.53
CA ASN A 126 -2.40 -6.52 -11.24
C ASN A 126 -3.68 -6.70 -10.40
N SER A 127 -3.52 -6.71 -9.09
CA SER A 127 -4.63 -6.75 -8.15
C SER A 127 -4.82 -5.36 -7.56
N CYS A 128 -6.07 -4.86 -7.56
CA CYS A 128 -6.42 -3.54 -7.06
C CYS A 128 -7.57 -3.69 -6.06
N LEU A 129 -7.38 -3.18 -4.85
CA LEU A 129 -8.40 -3.11 -3.80
C LEU A 129 -8.53 -1.66 -3.34
N MET A 130 -9.70 -1.32 -2.80
CA MET A 130 -9.96 0.01 -2.25
C MET A 130 -9.99 -0.07 -0.74
N CYS A 131 -9.31 0.88 -0.09
CA CYS A 131 -9.40 1.13 1.33
C CYS A 131 -10.19 2.42 1.54
N THR A 132 -11.34 2.26 2.19
CA THR A 132 -12.30 3.31 2.50
C THR A 132 -11.97 3.99 3.83
N VAL A 133 -12.67 5.09 4.12
CA VAL A 133 -12.58 5.77 5.42
C VAL A 133 -13.03 4.83 6.54
N GLU A 134 -14.05 4.03 6.28
CA GLU A 134 -14.58 3.03 7.19
C GLU A 134 -13.55 1.96 7.53
N ASP A 135 -12.78 1.50 6.54
CA ASP A 135 -11.69 0.52 6.75
C ASP A 135 -10.58 1.09 7.63
N LEU A 136 -10.19 2.36 7.41
CA LEU A 136 -9.20 3.02 8.26
C LEU A 136 -9.74 3.22 9.69
N LYS A 137 -11.00 3.64 9.85
CA LYS A 137 -11.66 3.75 11.16
C LYS A 137 -11.75 2.39 11.85
N GLN A 138 -12.00 1.31 11.11
CA GLN A 138 -12.00 -0.06 11.63
C GLN A 138 -10.60 -0.51 12.04
N MET A 139 -9.58 -0.22 11.23
CA MET A 139 -8.18 -0.50 11.56
C MET A 139 -7.81 0.09 12.93
N LEU A 140 -8.18 1.35 13.19
CA LEU A 140 -7.91 2.00 14.48
C LEU A 140 -8.64 1.36 15.67
N LYS A 141 -9.79 0.71 15.44
CA LYS A 141 -10.57 0.01 16.47
C LYS A 141 -10.10 -1.42 16.72
N ASN A 142 -9.47 -2.06 15.74
CA ASN A 142 -8.99 -3.44 15.88
C ASN A 142 -7.95 -3.56 16.99
N PRO A 143 -7.86 -4.72 17.67
CA PRO A 143 -6.82 -4.96 18.67
C PRO A 143 -5.43 -4.91 18.01
N GLU A 144 -4.43 -4.52 18.80
CA GLU A 144 -3.03 -4.61 18.40
C GLU A 144 -2.61 -6.09 18.35
N ASN A 145 -1.80 -6.45 17.36
CA ASN A 145 -1.19 -7.78 17.27
C ASN A 145 0.08 -7.88 18.14
N ASP A 146 0.75 -9.04 18.11
CA ASP A 146 1.99 -9.30 18.86
C ASP A 146 3.15 -8.32 18.55
N PHE A 147 3.04 -7.56 17.45
CA PHE A 147 4.00 -6.55 17.02
C PHE A 147 3.54 -5.10 17.33
N ASN A 148 2.49 -4.93 18.13
CA ASN A 148 1.84 -3.65 18.42
C ASN A 148 1.32 -2.91 17.17
N LEU A 149 0.92 -3.68 16.15
CA LEU A 149 0.33 -3.15 14.93
C LEU A 149 -1.18 -3.36 14.93
N LYS A 150 -1.90 -2.35 14.44
CA LYS A 150 -3.32 -2.46 14.13
C LYS A 150 -3.47 -2.69 12.63
N SER A 151 -4.21 -3.72 12.23
CA SER A 151 -4.36 -4.08 10.82
C SER A 151 -5.81 -4.18 10.41
N VAL A 152 -6.10 -3.91 9.15
CA VAL A 152 -7.40 -4.17 8.52
C VAL A 152 -7.21 -5.04 7.29
N LYS A 153 -8.13 -5.98 7.10
CA LYS A 153 -8.21 -6.86 5.93
C LYS A 153 -9.01 -6.15 4.84
N LEU A 154 -8.45 -6.07 3.64
CA LEU A 154 -9.08 -5.54 2.45
C LEU A 154 -9.29 -6.70 1.48
N ASN A 155 -10.52 -6.88 1.01
CA ASN A 155 -10.89 -7.86 0.01
C ASN A 155 -12.04 -7.36 -0.86
N VAL A 156 -12.31 -8.09 -1.95
CA VAL A 156 -13.41 -7.75 -2.86
C VAL A 156 -14.73 -7.98 -2.13
N SER A 157 -15.57 -6.94 -2.08
CA SER A 157 -16.94 -6.99 -1.52
C SER A 157 -17.05 -7.29 -0.02
N ASN A 158 -15.96 -7.17 0.76
CA ASN A 158 -15.95 -7.55 2.18
C ASN A 158 -16.37 -9.01 2.43
N ASP A 159 -16.23 -9.87 1.42
CA ASP A 159 -16.67 -11.26 1.44
C ASP A 159 -15.46 -12.19 1.30
N ASP A 160 -15.21 -12.93 2.36
CA ASP A 160 -14.09 -13.86 2.50
C ASP A 160 -14.14 -15.02 1.51
N SER A 161 -15.30 -15.31 0.91
CA SER A 161 -15.42 -16.31 -0.15
C SER A 161 -14.71 -15.90 -1.45
N PHE A 162 -14.51 -14.59 -1.68
CA PHE A 162 -13.79 -14.05 -2.84
C PHE A 162 -12.29 -13.91 -2.60
N SER A 163 -11.85 -13.84 -1.34
CA SER A 163 -10.45 -13.66 -0.94
C SER A 163 -9.47 -14.66 -1.59
N PRO A 164 -9.74 -15.99 -1.63
CA PRO A 164 -8.81 -16.93 -2.25
C PRO A 164 -8.64 -16.72 -3.76
N LYS A 165 -9.68 -16.22 -4.45
CA LYS A 165 -9.70 -16.04 -5.91
C LYS A 165 -9.04 -14.74 -6.36
N HIS A 166 -9.23 -13.67 -5.58
CA HIS A 166 -8.82 -12.32 -5.96
C HIS A 166 -7.63 -11.79 -5.15
N GLY A 167 -7.21 -12.55 -4.14
CA GLY A 167 -6.25 -12.13 -3.15
C GLY A 167 -6.86 -11.20 -2.11
N THR A 168 -6.07 -10.92 -1.09
CA THR A 168 -6.44 -10.08 0.06
C THR A 168 -5.25 -9.20 0.39
N MET A 169 -5.51 -7.93 0.71
CA MET A 169 -4.48 -7.03 1.22
C MET A 169 -4.67 -6.79 2.71
N PHE A 170 -3.57 -6.57 3.42
CA PHE A 170 -3.57 -6.23 4.83
C PHE A 170 -2.85 -4.89 5.01
N LEU A 171 -3.63 -3.85 5.32
CA LEU A 171 -3.06 -2.55 5.66
C LEU A 171 -2.84 -2.49 7.17
N SER A 172 -1.64 -2.09 7.58
CA SER A 172 -1.25 -2.02 8.98
C SER A 172 -0.82 -0.61 9.38
N ALA A 173 -1.04 -0.27 10.64
CA ALA A 173 -0.60 0.97 11.26
C ALA A 173 0.08 0.70 12.61
N SER A 174 1.12 1.49 12.91
CA SER A 174 1.81 1.49 14.19
C SER A 174 1.55 2.79 14.93
N LYS A 175 1.49 2.72 16.26
CA LYS A 175 1.36 3.90 17.11
C LYS A 175 2.72 4.59 17.24
N ASP A 176 2.76 5.90 17.03
CA ASP A 176 3.95 6.71 17.24
C ASP A 176 4.11 7.11 18.72
N ARG A 177 5.18 7.83 19.05
CA ARG A 177 5.44 8.30 20.42
C ARG A 177 4.44 9.36 20.91
N SER A 178 3.70 10.01 20.00
CA SER A 178 2.68 11.00 20.33
C SER A 178 1.30 10.38 20.57
N GLY A 179 1.15 9.08 20.30
CA GLY A 179 -0.11 8.34 20.43
C GLY A 179 -0.96 8.34 19.16
N GLN A 180 -0.50 8.96 18.07
CA GLN A 180 -1.16 8.92 16.76
C GLN A 180 -0.69 7.71 15.95
N HIS A 181 -1.45 7.30 14.94
CA HIS A 181 -1.13 6.12 14.15
C HIS A 181 -0.47 6.52 12.84
N LEU A 182 0.64 5.87 12.48
CA LEU A 182 1.28 5.99 11.18
C LEU A 182 1.04 4.71 10.39
N LEU A 183 0.79 4.84 9.08
CA LEU A 183 0.73 3.69 8.19
C LEU A 183 2.10 2.98 8.21
N TYR A 184 2.06 1.66 8.34
CA TYR A 184 3.23 0.82 8.57
C TYR A 184 3.57 -0.02 7.34
N SER A 185 2.64 -0.84 6.86
CA SER A 185 2.86 -1.69 5.68
C SER A 185 1.55 -2.04 4.98
N LEU A 186 1.67 -2.41 3.72
CA LEU A 186 0.62 -3.06 2.94
C LEU A 186 1.14 -4.44 2.49
N ASP A 187 0.56 -5.50 3.04
CA ASP A 187 0.91 -6.89 2.65
C ASP A 187 -0.17 -7.45 1.71
N TYR A 188 0.20 -8.39 0.84
CA TYR A 188 -0.74 -9.01 -0.11
C TYR A 188 -0.65 -10.53 -0.07
N HIS A 189 -1.79 -11.19 0.07
CA HIS A 189 -1.89 -12.64 0.19
C HIS A 189 -2.79 -13.18 -0.92
N ILE A 190 -2.40 -14.30 -1.52
CA ILE A 190 -3.18 -14.94 -2.57
C ILE A 190 -2.89 -16.44 -2.64
N ASN A 191 -3.90 -17.23 -3.01
CA ASN A 191 -3.74 -18.65 -3.31
C ASN A 191 -2.72 -18.87 -4.44
N GLU A 192 -1.83 -19.85 -4.29
CA GLU A 192 -0.72 -20.09 -5.22
C GLU A 192 -1.18 -20.36 -6.65
N ASP A 193 -2.21 -21.20 -6.84
CA ASP A 193 -2.74 -21.56 -8.16
C ASP A 193 -3.32 -20.33 -8.86
N ARG A 194 -3.97 -19.45 -8.11
CA ARG A 194 -4.51 -18.19 -8.64
C ARG A 194 -3.41 -17.21 -8.97
N ASP A 195 -2.38 -17.13 -8.14
CA ASP A 195 -1.26 -16.26 -8.40
C ASP A 195 -0.52 -16.64 -9.68
N LYS A 196 -0.27 -17.93 -9.93
CA LYS A 196 0.32 -18.42 -11.19
C LYS A 196 -0.46 -17.94 -12.42
N VAL A 197 -1.79 -17.99 -12.37
CA VAL A 197 -2.67 -17.50 -13.45
C VAL A 197 -2.57 -15.99 -13.64
N LEU A 198 -2.29 -15.22 -12.59
CA LEU A 198 -2.15 -13.76 -12.69
C LEU A 198 -0.77 -13.33 -13.19
N TYR A 199 0.27 -14.14 -13.00
CA TYR A 199 1.60 -13.93 -13.57
C TYR A 199 1.71 -14.42 -15.03
N SER A 200 0.93 -15.44 -15.41
CA SER A 200 0.90 -15.99 -16.76
C SER A 200 -0.28 -15.42 -17.55
N ILE A 201 -0.01 -14.57 -18.55
CA ILE A 201 -0.83 -14.61 -19.77
C ILE A 201 0.04 -15.28 -20.84
N HIS A 202 -0.36 -16.54 -21.09
CA HIS A 202 0.11 -17.54 -22.06
C HIS A 202 1.48 -18.17 -21.79
#